data_AF-R5XVD4-F1
#
_entry.id   AF-R5XVD4-F1
#
_cell.length_a   1.000
_cell.length_b   1.000
_cell.length_c   1.000
_cell.angle_alpha   90.00
_cell.angle_beta   90.00
_cell.angle_gamma   90.00
#
_symmetry.space_group_name_H-M   'P 1'
#
loop_
_entity.id
_entity.type
_entity.pdbx_description
1 polymer ?
#
loop_
_entity_poly.entity_id
_entity_poly.type
_entity_poly.pdbx_seq_one_letter_code
_entity_poly.pdbx_strand_id
1 'polypeptide(L)'
;MAAKTIKVDPEQLRTWANEISNLGGDYQSNYKQIQASVDELAQTWTGEDSNAYRNKAHEFDDDFNKMFEEINQYVDYLNTAAQKYDEVRMDAQSRANALKGNYR
;
A
#
# COMPACT_ATOMS: atom_id res chain seq x y z
N MET A 1 -15.76 -22.19 27.17
CA MET A 1 -15.81 -20.86 26.52
C MET A 1 -15.17 -21.02 25.16
N ALA A 2 -15.93 -20.93 24.08
CA ALA A 2 -15.39 -21.02 22.72
C ALA A 2 -14.48 -19.81 22.51
N ALA A 3 -13.18 -20.04 22.40
CA ALA A 3 -12.25 -19.02 21.93
C ALA A 3 -12.79 -18.52 20.59
N LYS A 4 -13.11 -17.23 20.51
CA LYS A 4 -13.51 -16.56 19.28
C LYS A 4 -12.27 -16.61 18.37
N THR A 5 -12.09 -17.71 17.65
CA THR A 5 -10.99 -17.89 16.70
C THR A 5 -11.25 -16.92 15.57
N ILE A 6 -10.67 -15.71 15.67
CA ILE A 6 -10.65 -14.77 14.57
C ILE A 6 -9.73 -15.40 13.53
N LYS A 7 -10.33 -16.14 12.58
CA LYS A 7 -9.65 -16.63 11.37
C LYS A 7 -9.55 -15.48 10.38
N VAL A 8 -8.74 -14.47 10.69
CA VAL A 8 -8.15 -13.67 9.63
C VAL A 8 -6.85 -14.36 9.28
N ASP A 9 -6.65 -14.63 7.99
CA ASP A 9 -5.43 -15.27 7.50
C ASP A 9 -4.36 -14.18 7.30
N PRO A 10 -3.30 -14.15 8.14
CA PRO A 10 -2.23 -13.17 8.01
C PRO A 10 -1.52 -13.26 6.66
N GLU A 11 -1.48 -14.45 6.06
CA GLU A 11 -0.91 -14.66 4.73
C GLU A 11 -1.69 -13.88 3.68
N GLN A 12 -3.03 -13.97 3.71
CA GLN A 12 -3.91 -13.28 2.76
C GLN A 12 -3.78 -11.75 2.87
N LEU A 13 -3.63 -11.22 4.09
CA LEU A 13 -3.39 -9.79 4.29
C LEU A 13 -2.07 -9.33 3.66
N ARG A 14 -1.00 -10.13 3.81
CA ARG A 14 0.30 -9.86 3.16
C ARG A 14 0.21 -9.97 1.65
N THR A 15 -0.54 -10.94 1.13
CA THR A 15 -0.80 -11.06 -0.32
C THR A 15 -1.45 -9.80 -0.86
N TRP A 16 -2.53 -9.33 -0.24
CA TRP A 16 -3.19 -8.09 -0.66
C TRP A 16 -2.29 -6.86 -0.51
N ALA A 17 -1.51 -6.77 0.57
CA ALA A 17 -0.54 -5.69 0.76
C ALA A 17 0.48 -5.64 -0.40
N ASN A 18 1.00 -6.80 -0.81
CA ASN A 18 1.92 -6.90 -1.95
C ASN A 18 1.25 -6.54 -3.28
N GLU A 19 0.03 -7.03 -3.54
CA GLU A 19 -0.73 -6.70 -4.75
C GLU A 19 -1.00 -5.19 -4.84
N ILE A 20 -1.46 -4.57 -3.75
CA ILE A 20 -1.71 -3.13 -3.68
C ILE A 20 -0.41 -2.34 -3.84
N SER A 21 0.69 -2.78 -3.23
CA SER A 21 2.00 -2.13 -3.39
C SER A 21 2.47 -2.16 -4.84
N ASN A 22 2.27 -3.27 -5.56
CA ASN A 22 2.63 -3.37 -6.98
C ASN A 22 1.79 -2.40 -7.82
N LEU A 23 0.47 -2.38 -7.61
CA LEU A 23 -0.43 -1.44 -8.29
C LEU A 23 -0.07 0.03 -7.99
N GLY A 24 0.35 0.33 -6.76
CA GLY A 24 0.87 1.65 -6.37
C GLY A 24 2.14 2.03 -7.11
N GLY A 25 3.07 1.08 -7.29
CA GLY A 25 4.27 1.27 -8.09
C GLY A 25 3.96 1.54 -9.57
N ASP A 26 3.06 0.75 -10.15
CA ASP A 26 2.60 0.94 -11.54
C ASP A 26 1.93 2.31 -11.71
N TYR A 27 1.06 2.69 -10.77
CA TYR A 27 0.42 4.00 -10.75
C TYR A 27 1.45 5.15 -10.77
N GLN A 28 2.44 5.11 -9.86
CA GLN A 28 3.47 6.14 -9.79
C GLN A 28 4.31 6.19 -11.09
N SER A 29 4.67 5.03 -11.63
CA SER A 29 5.43 4.92 -12.88
C SER A 29 4.66 5.52 -14.06
N ASN A 30 3.40 5.13 -14.23
CA ASN A 30 2.55 5.61 -15.32
C ASN A 30 2.36 7.13 -15.26
N TYR A 31 2.17 7.67 -14.06
CA TYR A 31 2.02 9.11 -13.91
C TYR A 31 3.29 9.88 -14.26
N LYS A 32 4.46 9.42 -13.79
CA LYS A 32 5.74 10.04 -14.17
C LYS A 32 5.99 9.98 -15.67
N GLN A 33 5.55 8.92 -16.35
CA GLN A 33 5.63 8.83 -17.81
C GLN A 33 4.74 9.88 -18.49
N ILE A 34 3.52 10.10 -17.98
CA ILE A 34 2.63 11.17 -18.50
C ILE A 34 3.29 12.53 -18.36
N GLN A 35 3.85 12.86 -17.20
CA GLN A 35 4.56 14.12 -16.98
C GLN A 35 5.74 14.30 -17.95
N ALA A 36 6.56 13.26 -18.11
CA ALA A 36 7.67 13.29 -19.05
C ALA A 36 7.22 13.53 -20.49
N SER A 37 6.13 12.89 -20.93
CA SER A 37 5.56 13.13 -22.26
C SER A 37 5.02 14.55 -22.43
N VAL A 38 4.43 15.13 -21.38
CA VAL A 38 3.97 16.53 -21.39
C VAL A 38 5.17 17.49 -21.52
N ASP A 39 6.22 17.24 -20.76
CA ASP A 39 7.47 18.02 -20.82
C ASP A 39 8.14 17.92 -22.19
N GLU A 40 8.19 16.73 -22.79
CA GLU A 40 8.72 16.51 -24.13
C GLU A 40 7.90 17.24 -25.20
N LEU A 41 6.57 17.19 -25.11
CA LEU A 41 5.68 17.92 -26.02
C LEU A 41 5.92 19.43 -25.94
N ALA A 42 6.11 19.97 -24.74
CA ALA A 42 6.36 21.39 -24.50
C ALA A 42 7.70 21.89 -25.07
N GLN A 43 8.66 20.99 -25.35
CA GLN A 43 9.92 21.36 -26.02
C GLN A 43 9.73 21.66 -27.51
N THR A 44 8.78 20.97 -28.16
CA THR A 44 8.54 21.11 -29.61
C THR A 44 7.40 22.07 -29.91
N TRP A 45 6.32 21.98 -29.14
CA TRP A 45 5.22 22.93 -29.20
C TRP A 45 5.50 24.06 -28.22
N THR A 46 5.97 25.20 -28.73
CA THR A 46 6.29 26.38 -27.90
C THR A 46 5.21 27.46 -28.01
N GLY A 47 5.01 28.23 -26.94
CA GLY A 47 4.03 29.31 -26.90
C GLY A 47 3.24 29.33 -25.60
N GLU A 48 2.38 30.35 -25.45
CA GLU A 48 1.55 30.55 -24.25
C GLU A 48 0.59 29.39 -24.00
N ASP A 49 -0.04 28.86 -25.06
CA ASP A 49 -0.96 27.71 -24.96
C ASP A 49 -0.26 26.44 -24.48
N SER A 50 0.96 26.18 -24.96
CA SER A 50 1.76 25.02 -24.53
C SER A 50 2.16 25.14 -23.07
N ASN A 51 2.59 26.33 -22.64
CA ASN A 51 2.91 26.60 -21.23
C ASN A 51 1.66 26.43 -20.35
N ALA A 52 0.49 26.89 -20.79
CA ALA A 52 -0.76 26.71 -20.07
C ALA A 52 -1.12 25.23 -19.93
N TYR A 53 -1.03 24.45 -21.00
CA TYR A 53 -1.27 23.00 -20.98
C TYR A 53 -0.30 22.27 -20.03
N ARG A 54 1.01 22.55 -20.14
CA ARG A 54 2.04 21.99 -19.27
C ARG A 54 1.75 22.30 -17.80
N ASN A 55 1.46 23.56 -17.48
CA ASN A 55 1.15 23.96 -16.11
C ASN A 55 -0.10 23.25 -15.59
N LYS A 56 -1.15 23.12 -16.42
CA LYS A 56 -2.36 22.38 -16.05
C LYS A 56 -2.12 20.89 -15.81
N ALA A 57 -1.22 20.26 -16.56
CA ALA A 57 -0.85 18.87 -16.28
C ALA A 57 -0.13 18.73 -14.92
N HIS A 58 0.70 19.71 -14.58
CA HIS A 58 1.45 19.72 -13.32
C HIS A 58 0.63 20.13 -12.09
N GLU A 59 -0.54 20.73 -12.27
CA GLU A 59 -1.45 21.03 -11.14
C GLU A 59 -1.90 19.76 -10.39
N PHE A 60 -1.81 18.59 -11.03
CA PHE A 60 -2.18 17.32 -10.41
C PHE A 60 -1.03 16.64 -9.65
N ASP A 61 0.21 17.13 -9.75
CA ASP A 61 1.41 16.49 -9.15
C ASP A 61 1.19 16.13 -7.67
N ASP A 62 0.64 17.08 -6.91
CA ASP A 62 0.36 16.91 -5.49
C ASP A 62 -0.70 15.84 -5.22
N ASP A 63 -1.76 15.78 -6.04
CA ASP A 63 -2.82 14.77 -5.92
C ASP A 63 -2.29 13.36 -6.23
N PHE A 64 -1.45 13.23 -7.26
CA PHE A 64 -0.82 11.95 -7.60
C PHE A 64 0.12 11.47 -6.49
N ASN A 65 0.93 12.37 -5.93
CA ASN A 65 1.80 12.05 -4.81
C ASN A 65 1.00 11.65 -3.56
N LYS A 66 -0.07 12.38 -3.27
CA LYS A 66 -0.96 12.07 -2.14
C LYS A 66 -1.63 10.71 -2.30
N MET A 67 -2.12 10.37 -3.49
CA MET A 67 -2.72 9.06 -3.71
C MET A 67 -1.71 7.93 -3.53
N PHE A 68 -0.47 8.11 -4.01
CA PHE A 68 0.60 7.14 -3.78
C PHE A 68 0.95 7.00 -2.28
N GLU A 69 0.95 8.10 -1.53
CA GLU A 69 1.12 8.08 -0.07
C GLU A 69 0.01 7.27 0.61
N GLU A 70 -1.26 7.55 0.29
CA GLU A 70 -2.42 6.83 0.83
C GLU A 70 -2.35 5.32 0.51
N ILE A 71 -1.94 4.96 -0.71
CA ILE A 71 -1.72 3.55 -1.08
C ILE A 71 -0.71 2.89 -0.14
N ASN A 72 0.43 3.54 0.10
CA ASN A 72 1.46 3.01 1.00
C ASN A 72 0.95 2.91 2.45
N GLN A 73 0.17 3.88 2.92
CA GLN A 73 -0.45 3.82 4.26
C GLN A 73 -1.38 2.60 4.40
N TYR A 74 -2.15 2.26 3.36
CA TYR A 74 -2.97 1.04 3.36
C TYR A 74 -2.14 -0.25 3.35
N VAL A 75 -1.03 -0.29 2.58
CA VAL A 75 -0.08 -1.41 2.59
C VAL A 75 0.49 -1.62 4.00
N ASP A 76 0.93 -0.55 4.66
CA ASP A 76 1.45 -0.59 6.02
C ASP A 76 0.40 -1.05 7.04
N TYR A 77 -0.84 -0.60 6.88
CA TYR A 77 -1.96 -1.04 7.72
C TYR A 77 -2.19 -2.56 7.59
N LEU A 78 -2.23 -3.10 6.38
CA LEU A 78 -2.43 -4.53 6.13
C LEU A 78 -1.29 -5.38 6.73
N ASN A 79 -0.04 -4.94 6.54
CA ASN A 79 1.12 -5.61 7.12
C ASN A 79 1.11 -5.58 8.65
N THR A 80 0.77 -4.43 9.23
CA THR A 80 0.64 -4.27 10.70
C THR A 80 -0.46 -5.17 11.24
N ALA A 81 -1.60 -5.26 10.54
CA ALA A 81 -2.69 -6.14 10.93
C ALA A 81 -2.25 -7.62 10.90
N ALA A 82 -1.57 -8.05 9.84
CA ALA A 82 -1.03 -9.41 9.72
C ALA A 82 -0.08 -9.75 10.87
N GLN A 83 0.84 -8.84 11.21
CA GLN A 83 1.76 -9.03 12.33
C GLN A 83 1.03 -9.20 13.67
N LYS A 84 0.04 -8.34 13.96
CA LYS A 84 -0.75 -8.44 15.19
C LYS A 84 -1.50 -9.76 15.30
N TYR A 85 -2.00 -10.30 14.18
CA TYR A 85 -2.65 -11.60 14.17
C TYR A 85 -1.68 -12.74 14.50
N ASP A 86 -0.47 -12.71 13.95
CA ASP A 86 0.58 -13.70 14.26
C ASP A 86 0.98 -13.66 15.74
N GLU A 87 1.18 -12.46 16.30
CA GLU A 87 1.52 -12.27 17.71
C GLU A 87 0.45 -12.86 18.65
N VAL A 88 -0.83 -12.56 18.39
CA VAL A 88 -1.95 -13.10 19.19
C VAL A 88 -2.02 -14.62 19.08
N ARG A 89 -1.77 -15.18 17.89
CA ARG A 89 -1.74 -16.63 17.68
C ARG A 89 -0.60 -17.29 18.44
N MET A 90 0.58 -16.70 18.43
CA MET A 90 1.75 -17.19 19.17
C MET A 90 1.53 -17.16 20.69
N ASP A 91 0.98 -16.08 21.23
CA ASP A 91 0.65 -15.98 22.67
C ASP A 91 -0.37 -17.06 23.08
N ALA A 92 -1.43 -17.25 22.28
CA ALA A 92 -2.43 -18.28 22.54
C ALA A 92 -1.82 -19.70 22.52
N GLN A 93 -0.94 -19.99 21.55
CA GLN A 93 -0.21 -21.27 21.48
C GLN A 93 0.73 -21.47 22.67
N SER A 94 1.47 -20.44 23.06
CA SER A 94 2.38 -20.46 24.22
C SER A 94 1.60 -20.79 25.51
N ARG A 95 0.49 -20.10 25.75
CA ARG A 95 -0.41 -20.38 26.90
C ARG A 95 -0.96 -21.81 26.87
N ALA A 96 -1.39 -22.29 25.70
CA ALA A 96 -1.89 -23.65 25.55
C ALA A 96 -0.81 -24.71 25.85
N ASN A 97 0.44 -24.47 25.44
CA ASN A 97 1.57 -25.36 25.73
C ASN A 97 1.94 -25.34 27.22
N ALA A 98 1.91 -24.16 27.86
CA ALA A 98 2.14 -24.03 29.29
C ALA A 98 1.09 -24.81 30.11
N LEU A 99 -0.18 -24.78 29.69
CA LEU A 99 -1.24 -25.59 30.33
C LEU A 99 -0.97 -27.09 30.20
N LYS A 100 -0.48 -27.59 29.06
CA LYS A 100 -0.15 -29.02 28.89
C LYS A 100 1.04 -29.49 29.75
N GLY A 101 1.95 -28.58 30.09
CA GLY A 101 3.12 -28.89 30.94
C GLY A 101 2.79 -29.08 32.42
N ASN A 102 1.71 -28.48 32.91
CA ASN A 102 1.31 -28.48 34.33
C ASN A 102 0.42 -29.66 34.76
N TYR A 103 0.20 -30.66 33.89
CA TYR A 103 -0.56 -31.90 34.19
C TYR A 103 0.37 -33.14 34.29
N ARG A 104 1.54 -33.00 34.91
CA ARG A 104 2.45 -34.12 35.22
C ARG A 104 2.84 -34.11 36.68
#